data_AF-A0A953ZYK8-F1
#
_entry.id   AF-A0A953ZYK8-F1
#
_cell.length_a   1.000
_cell.length_b   1.000
_cell.length_c   1.000
_cell.angle_alpha   90.00
_cell.angle_beta   90.00
_cell.angle_gamma   90.00
#
_symmetry.space_group_name_H-M   'P 1'
#
loop_
_entity.id
_entity.type
_entity.pdbx_description
1 polymer ?
#
loop_
_entity_poly.entity_id
_entity_poly.type
_entity_poly.pdbx_seq_one_letter_code
_entity_poly.pdbx_strand_id
1 'polypeptide(L)'
;MELVVLGTAQDGGLPHVGCERPCCARARRQGRELYPACLAVHDPATGALLLIEATPRIEPQLALLHELAGAHDRGRRPVDCVLLTHAHIGHYLGLAHFGKEVASTDSLPVFCSPRLAGFLRAHGPWGQLVKTRQIALHEVAPRVAFSPLQGLTVTAVPVPHRDEYSDTMAFKLRGPNKTVLFVPDIDSWQQRPGLLDELLDGVDVAYLDATFYDGRELPDRDLTKIRHPLMVDTMRRLATRAKAHPGALRFIHLNHTNPA
;
A
#
# COMPACT_ATOMS: atom_id res chain seq x y z
N MET A 1 17.00 6.32 7.51
CA MET A 1 15.74 5.78 6.98
C MET A 1 15.42 6.38 5.64
N GLU A 2 15.13 5.50 4.69
CA GLU A 2 14.83 5.78 3.29
C GLU A 2 13.47 5.15 2.95
N LEU A 3 12.68 5.83 2.11
CA LEU A 3 11.43 5.29 1.61
C LEU A 3 11.62 4.85 0.15
N VAL A 4 11.23 3.63 -0.16
CA VAL A 4 11.28 3.05 -1.49
C VAL A 4 9.86 2.83 -2.01
N VAL A 5 9.62 3.15 -3.28
CA VAL A 5 8.36 2.83 -3.97
C VAL A 5 8.57 1.57 -4.80
N LEU A 6 7.92 0.48 -4.43
CA LEU A 6 8.07 -0.84 -5.07
C LEU A 6 6.95 -1.15 -6.07
N GLY A 7 5.85 -0.41 -6.01
CA GLY A 7 4.76 -0.52 -6.96
C GLY A 7 3.83 0.68 -6.86
N THR A 8 3.18 1.00 -7.98
CA THR A 8 2.31 2.17 -8.09
C THR A 8 0.95 1.89 -8.71
N ALA A 9 0.73 0.68 -9.22
CA ALA A 9 -0.53 0.32 -9.86
C ALA A 9 -1.60 -0.07 -8.84
N GLN A 10 -2.85 -0.10 -9.28
CA GLN A 10 -3.98 -0.71 -8.56
C GLN A 10 -3.77 -2.23 -8.39
N ASP A 11 -4.58 -2.88 -7.54
CA ASP A 11 -4.54 -4.32 -7.21
C ASP A 11 -4.09 -5.28 -8.33
N GLY A 12 -4.63 -5.15 -9.54
CA GLY A 12 -4.34 -6.09 -10.63
C GLY A 12 -3.10 -5.76 -11.46
N GLY A 13 -2.43 -4.64 -11.17
CA GLY A 13 -1.23 -4.20 -11.87
C GLY A 13 -1.45 -3.78 -13.33
N LEU A 14 -0.33 -3.60 -14.04
CA LEU A 14 -0.27 -3.50 -15.49
C LEU A 14 0.74 -4.54 -15.99
N PRO A 15 0.42 -5.39 -16.97
CA PRO A 15 -0.90 -5.59 -17.57
C PRO A 15 -1.91 -6.21 -16.59
N HIS A 16 -3.17 -5.82 -16.72
CA HIS A 16 -4.24 -6.30 -15.84
C HIS A 16 -4.90 -7.57 -16.40
N VAL A 17 -5.19 -8.55 -15.52
CA VAL A 17 -5.83 -9.82 -15.90
C VAL A 17 -7.20 -9.56 -16.53
N GLY A 18 -7.44 -10.13 -17.72
CA GLY A 18 -8.70 -9.94 -18.46
C GLY A 18 -8.81 -8.63 -19.26
N CYS A 19 -7.81 -7.73 -19.20
CA CYS A 19 -7.82 -6.51 -20.03
C CYS A 19 -7.15 -6.74 -21.40
N GLU A 20 -7.92 -6.60 -22.48
CA GLU A 20 -7.44 -6.67 -23.88
C GLU A 20 -7.30 -5.29 -24.55
N ARG A 21 -7.54 -4.19 -23.81
CA ARG A 21 -7.41 -2.82 -24.35
C ARG A 21 -5.94 -2.52 -24.76
N PRO A 22 -5.71 -1.52 -25.63
CA PRO A 22 -4.37 -1.19 -26.12
C PRO A 22 -3.31 -0.96 -25.03
N CYS A 23 -3.67 -0.43 -23.86
CA CYS A 23 -2.74 -0.22 -22.75
C CYS A 23 -2.12 -1.54 -22.25
N CYS A 24 -2.93 -2.55 -21.93
CA CYS A 24 -2.47 -3.86 -21.46
C CYS A 24 -1.88 -4.70 -22.60
N ALA A 25 -2.48 -4.67 -23.79
CA ALA A 25 -1.96 -5.40 -24.95
C ALA A 25 -0.56 -4.91 -25.34
N ARG A 26 -0.31 -3.59 -25.29
CA ARG A 26 1.02 -3.01 -25.52
C ARG A 26 1.98 -3.38 -24.39
N ALA A 27 1.56 -3.28 -23.13
CA ALA A 27 2.39 -3.64 -21.98
C ALA A 27 2.90 -5.09 -22.08
N ARG A 28 2.02 -6.05 -22.40
CA ARG A 28 2.39 -7.46 -22.63
C ARG A 28 3.44 -7.63 -23.74
N ARG A 29 3.24 -7.00 -24.91
CA ARG A 29 4.19 -7.08 -26.03
C ARG A 29 5.57 -6.49 -25.70
N GLN A 30 5.61 -5.49 -24.82
CA GLN A 30 6.84 -4.80 -24.43
C GLN A 30 7.51 -5.40 -23.18
N GLY A 31 6.88 -6.38 -22.53
CA GLY A 31 7.33 -6.87 -21.23
C GLY A 31 7.27 -5.80 -20.12
N ARG A 32 6.46 -4.75 -20.30
CA ARG A 32 6.31 -3.68 -19.31
C ARG A 32 5.37 -4.15 -18.20
N GLU A 33 5.86 -4.12 -16.97
CA GLU A 33 5.05 -4.40 -15.78
C GLU A 33 4.98 -3.18 -14.85
N LEU A 34 3.83 -2.96 -14.21
CA LEU A 34 3.70 -2.11 -13.04
C LEU A 34 3.06 -2.94 -11.93
N TYR A 35 3.72 -2.99 -10.79
CA TYR A 35 3.26 -3.78 -9.64
C TYR A 35 2.26 -3.01 -8.79
N PRO A 36 1.37 -3.73 -8.06
CA PRO A 36 0.41 -3.10 -7.16
C PRO A 36 1.09 -2.23 -6.11
N ALA A 37 0.36 -1.22 -5.63
CA ALA A 37 0.84 -0.19 -4.71
C ALA A 37 1.56 -0.80 -3.50
N CYS A 38 2.85 -0.52 -3.39
CA CYS A 38 3.70 -1.05 -2.33
C CYS A 38 4.82 -0.07 -2.04
N LEU A 39 5.03 0.20 -0.75
CA LEU A 39 6.14 1.00 -0.27
C LEU A 39 7.03 0.13 0.62
N ALA A 40 8.27 0.56 0.83
CA ALA A 40 9.13 0.01 1.85
C ALA A 40 9.90 1.10 2.57
N VAL A 41 10.29 0.81 3.81
CA VAL A 41 11.25 1.62 4.56
C VAL A 41 12.51 0.79 4.75
N HIS A 42 13.65 1.34 4.35
CA HIS A 42 14.98 0.82 4.66
C HIS A 42 15.59 1.69 5.75
N ASP A 43 16.14 1.08 6.79
CA ASP A 43 17.00 1.76 7.75
C ASP A 43 18.47 1.38 7.53
N PRO A 44 19.27 2.23 6.85
CA PRO A 44 20.68 1.94 6.57
C PRO A 44 21.55 1.78 7.82
N ALA A 45 21.12 2.32 8.97
CA ALA A 45 21.88 2.20 10.22
C ALA A 45 21.82 0.78 10.81
N THR A 46 20.73 0.06 10.57
CA THR A 46 20.48 -1.28 11.14
C THR A 46 20.37 -2.37 10.07
N GLY A 47 20.20 -2.00 8.81
CA GLY A 47 19.85 -2.91 7.71
C GLY A 47 18.40 -3.41 7.75
N ALA A 48 17.57 -2.86 8.65
CA ALA A 48 16.18 -3.29 8.80
C ALA A 48 15.33 -2.83 7.61
N LEU A 49 14.48 -3.73 7.10
CA LEU A 49 13.51 -3.43 6.06
C LEU A 49 12.08 -3.68 6.55
N LEU A 50 11.23 -2.68 6.39
CA LEU A 50 9.79 -2.76 6.58
C LEU A 50 9.10 -2.72 5.23
N LEU A 51 8.16 -3.64 4.99
CA LEU A 51 7.30 -3.64 3.80
C LEU A 51 5.93 -3.04 4.15
N ILE A 52 5.37 -2.22 3.27
CA ILE A 52 4.00 -1.73 3.35
C ILE A 52 3.25 -2.31 2.17
N GLU A 53 2.23 -3.10 2.47
CA GLU A 53 1.50 -3.99 1.56
C GLU A 53 2.29 -5.23 1.11
N ALA A 54 1.72 -6.41 1.37
CA ALA A 54 2.19 -7.68 0.87
C ALA A 54 1.39 -8.04 -0.39
N THR A 55 1.77 -7.49 -1.53
CA THR A 55 0.99 -7.59 -2.77
C THR A 55 1.09 -8.97 -3.44
N PRO A 56 0.21 -9.31 -4.42
CA PRO A 56 0.36 -10.52 -5.23
C PRO A 56 1.68 -10.62 -6.01
N ARG A 57 2.42 -9.50 -6.14
CA ARG A 57 3.72 -9.40 -6.82
C ARG A 57 4.87 -9.24 -5.81
N ILE A 58 4.71 -9.84 -4.63
CA ILE A 58 5.66 -9.69 -3.52
C ILE A 58 7.09 -10.12 -3.87
N GLU A 59 7.27 -11.17 -4.69
CA GLU A 59 8.60 -11.67 -5.02
C GLU A 59 9.46 -10.64 -5.78
N PRO A 60 9.05 -10.11 -6.96
CA PRO A 60 9.85 -9.11 -7.65
C PRO A 60 9.97 -7.79 -6.87
N GLN A 61 8.97 -7.44 -6.04
CA GLN A 61 9.03 -6.26 -5.18
C GLN A 61 10.07 -6.41 -4.06
N LEU A 62 10.17 -7.60 -3.44
CA LEU A 62 11.19 -7.90 -2.45
C LEU A 62 12.58 -7.96 -3.08
N ALA A 63 12.70 -8.54 -4.28
CA ALA A 63 13.96 -8.57 -5.01
C ALA A 63 14.48 -7.15 -5.28
N LEU A 64 13.62 -6.26 -5.78
CA LEU A 64 13.95 -4.84 -5.98
C LEU A 64 14.33 -4.14 -4.65
N LEU A 65 13.58 -4.41 -3.58
CA LEU A 65 13.89 -3.86 -2.26
C LEU A 65 15.27 -4.31 -1.76
N HIS A 66 15.60 -5.59 -1.92
CA HIS A 66 16.88 -6.14 -1.50
C HIS A 66 18.04 -5.57 -2.32
N GLU A 67 17.86 -5.43 -3.64
CA GLU A 67 18.84 -4.77 -4.51
C GLU A 67 19.12 -3.34 -4.06
N LEU A 68 18.07 -2.54 -3.88
CA LEU A 68 18.20 -1.13 -3.48
C LEU A 68 18.77 -0.95 -2.07
N ALA A 69 18.48 -1.88 -1.16
CA ALA A 69 19.00 -1.85 0.21
C ALA A 69 20.39 -2.48 0.36
N GLY A 70 20.93 -3.15 -0.69
CA GLY A 70 22.15 -3.96 -0.57
C GLY A 70 21.97 -5.14 0.41
N ALA A 71 20.76 -5.67 0.54
CA ALA A 71 20.44 -6.76 1.45
C ALA A 71 20.66 -8.11 0.78
N HIS A 72 21.39 -9.01 1.45
CA HIS A 72 21.71 -10.34 0.96
C HIS A 72 21.47 -11.40 2.04
N ASP A 73 21.33 -12.67 1.65
CA ASP A 73 21.21 -13.83 2.56
C ASP A 73 20.08 -13.74 3.60
N ARG A 74 18.97 -13.09 3.23
CA ARG A 74 17.84 -12.81 4.13
C ARG A 74 16.96 -14.03 4.43
N GLY A 75 17.09 -15.12 3.67
CA GLY A 75 16.50 -16.44 3.94
C GLY A 75 15.03 -16.39 4.42
N ARG A 76 14.78 -16.97 5.60
CA ARG A 76 13.45 -17.02 6.26
C ARG A 76 12.99 -15.67 6.86
N ARG A 77 13.73 -14.58 6.62
CA ARG A 77 13.45 -13.21 7.08
C ARG A 77 13.62 -12.21 5.93
N PRO A 78 12.79 -12.31 4.87
CA PRO A 78 12.89 -11.42 3.71
C PRO A 78 12.68 -9.95 4.07
N VAL A 79 11.91 -9.67 5.13
CA VAL A 79 11.71 -8.36 5.76
C VAL A 79 11.62 -8.52 7.27
N ASP A 80 11.82 -7.43 8.00
CA ASP A 80 11.80 -7.39 9.46
C ASP A 80 10.39 -7.19 10.00
N CYS A 81 9.51 -6.53 9.23
CA CYS A 81 8.09 -6.43 9.50
C CYS A 81 7.29 -6.02 8.25
N VAL A 82 5.97 -6.22 8.32
CA VAL A 82 5.00 -5.83 7.28
C VAL A 82 3.91 -4.95 7.90
N LEU A 83 3.49 -3.89 7.21
CA LEU A 83 2.29 -3.12 7.51
C LEU A 83 1.23 -3.39 6.43
N LEU A 84 -0.02 -3.60 6.84
CA LEU A 84 -1.15 -3.81 5.92
C LEU A 84 -2.25 -2.80 6.17
N THR A 85 -2.71 -2.13 5.12
CA THR A 85 -3.79 -1.15 5.23
C THR A 85 -5.18 -1.77 5.29
N HIS A 86 -5.45 -2.79 4.44
CA HIS A 86 -6.79 -3.38 4.30
C HIS A 86 -6.80 -4.74 3.56
N ALA A 87 -8.00 -5.31 3.37
CA ALA A 87 -8.22 -6.67 2.87
C ALA A 87 -8.55 -6.78 1.36
N HIS A 88 -8.02 -5.90 0.50
CA HIS A 88 -8.11 -6.08 -0.96
C HIS A 88 -6.92 -6.88 -1.50
N ILE A 89 -7.14 -7.62 -2.58
CA ILE A 89 -6.16 -8.61 -3.06
C ILE A 89 -4.78 -8.01 -3.37
N GLY A 90 -4.70 -6.75 -3.77
CA GLY A 90 -3.45 -6.03 -4.04
C GLY A 90 -2.58 -5.77 -2.81
N HIS A 91 -3.14 -5.98 -1.62
CA HIS A 91 -2.60 -5.44 -0.37
C HIS A 91 -2.08 -6.51 0.59
N TYR A 92 -2.67 -7.71 0.60
CA TYR A 92 -2.32 -8.76 1.58
C TYR A 92 -2.14 -10.16 0.99
N LEU A 93 -2.48 -10.39 -0.28
CA LEU A 93 -2.43 -11.73 -0.88
C LEU A 93 -1.01 -12.31 -0.89
N GLY A 94 0.01 -11.45 -1.02
CA GLY A 94 1.42 -11.82 -0.96
C GLY A 94 1.86 -12.46 0.35
N LEU A 95 1.11 -12.28 1.45
CA LEU A 95 1.37 -13.01 2.70
C LEU A 95 1.42 -14.53 2.49
N ALA A 96 0.70 -15.07 1.49
CA ALA A 96 0.74 -16.49 1.18
C ALA A 96 2.16 -17.01 0.87
N HIS A 97 3.07 -16.15 0.38
CA HIS A 97 4.46 -16.48 0.12
C HIS A 97 5.33 -16.59 1.39
N PHE A 98 4.80 -16.22 2.56
CA PHE A 98 5.49 -16.42 3.83
C PHE A 98 5.26 -17.81 4.44
N GLY A 99 4.38 -18.62 3.84
CA GLY A 99 4.09 -20.01 4.22
C GLY A 99 5.28 -20.97 4.09
N LYS A 100 5.13 -22.18 4.65
CA LYS A 100 6.18 -23.22 4.65
C LYS A 100 6.61 -23.65 3.26
N GLU A 101 5.70 -23.52 2.31
CA GLU A 101 5.85 -23.88 0.90
C GLU A 101 6.78 -22.94 0.15
N VAL A 102 7.03 -21.73 0.68
CA VAL A 102 7.82 -20.69 0.00
C VAL A 102 8.90 -20.15 0.93
N ALA A 103 8.72 -19.01 1.60
CA ALA A 103 9.78 -18.42 2.43
C ALA A 103 9.92 -19.08 3.80
N SER A 104 8.89 -19.81 4.26
CA SER A 104 8.82 -20.47 5.56
C SER A 104 9.25 -19.53 6.69
N THR A 105 8.69 -18.32 6.75
CA THR A 105 9.16 -17.31 7.71
C THR A 105 8.99 -17.81 9.15
N ASP A 106 9.72 -17.19 10.08
CA ASP A 106 9.61 -17.51 11.50
C ASP A 106 9.12 -16.30 12.28
N SER A 107 7.83 -16.32 12.60
CA SER A 107 7.15 -15.30 13.40
C SER A 107 7.35 -13.88 12.86
N LEU A 108 7.26 -13.69 11.54
CA LEU A 108 7.38 -12.38 10.89
C LEU A 108 6.31 -11.42 11.43
N PRO A 109 6.67 -10.28 12.04
CA PRO A 109 5.71 -9.30 12.52
C PRO A 109 4.88 -8.69 11.37
N VAL A 110 3.56 -8.77 11.48
CA VAL A 110 2.60 -8.18 10.54
C VAL A 110 1.66 -7.28 11.33
N PHE A 111 1.75 -5.98 11.11
CA PHE A 111 0.92 -4.98 11.77
C PHE A 111 -0.30 -4.64 10.91
N CYS A 112 -1.47 -4.69 11.53
CA CYS A 112 -2.74 -4.41 10.87
C CYS A 112 -3.81 -4.03 11.90
N SER A 113 -4.96 -3.54 11.44
CA SER A 113 -6.09 -3.26 12.33
C SER A 113 -6.59 -4.53 13.03
N PRO A 114 -7.28 -4.41 14.19
CA PRO A 114 -7.91 -5.55 14.84
C PRO A 114 -8.87 -6.32 13.93
N ARG A 115 -9.60 -5.61 13.05
CA ARG A 115 -10.56 -6.23 12.12
C ARG A 115 -9.84 -7.04 11.03
N LEU A 116 -8.76 -6.51 10.45
CA LEU A 116 -7.95 -7.25 9.48
C LEU A 116 -7.25 -8.45 10.15
N ALA A 117 -6.73 -8.29 11.36
CA ALA A 117 -6.16 -9.39 12.12
C ALA A 117 -7.19 -10.51 12.37
N GLY A 118 -8.43 -10.15 12.73
CA GLY A 118 -9.55 -11.09 12.87
C GLY A 118 -9.82 -11.85 11.57
N PHE A 119 -9.90 -11.15 10.44
CA PHE A 119 -10.06 -11.75 9.12
C PHE A 119 -8.91 -12.74 8.79
N LEU A 120 -7.66 -12.32 8.95
CA LEU A 120 -6.50 -13.17 8.66
C LEU A 120 -6.44 -14.42 9.55
N ARG A 121 -6.89 -14.36 10.81
CA ARG A 121 -6.97 -15.54 11.70
C ARG A 121 -8.07 -16.51 11.27
N ALA A 122 -9.20 -15.99 10.80
CA ALA A 122 -10.40 -16.76 10.50
C ALA A 122 -10.36 -17.44 9.12
N HIS A 123 -9.61 -16.90 8.15
CA HIS A 123 -9.67 -17.34 6.76
C HIS A 123 -8.35 -17.95 6.27
N GLY A 124 -8.45 -19.07 5.55
CA GLY A 124 -7.33 -19.67 4.85
C GLY A 124 -6.97 -18.89 3.56
N PRO A 125 -5.70 -18.90 3.12
CA PRO A 125 -4.59 -19.63 3.73
C PRO A 125 -3.94 -18.90 4.93
N TRP A 126 -4.26 -17.63 5.18
CA TRP A 126 -3.57 -16.80 6.18
C TRP A 126 -3.70 -17.31 7.62
N GLY A 127 -4.85 -17.89 7.98
CA GLY A 127 -5.04 -18.48 9.30
C GLY A 127 -4.06 -19.61 9.58
N GLN A 128 -3.60 -20.32 8.54
CA GLN A 128 -2.53 -21.32 8.66
C GLN A 128 -1.19 -20.64 9.00
N LEU A 129 -0.85 -19.53 8.34
CA LEU A 129 0.39 -18.77 8.60
C LEU A 129 0.48 -18.33 10.06
N VAL A 130 -0.65 -17.93 10.66
CA VAL A 130 -0.71 -17.59 12.09
C VAL A 130 -0.55 -18.83 12.95
N LYS A 131 -1.32 -19.90 12.68
CA LYS A 131 -1.29 -21.16 13.46
C LYS A 131 0.08 -21.83 13.45
N THR A 132 0.75 -21.83 12.31
CA THR A 132 2.08 -22.43 12.16
C THR A 132 3.24 -21.45 12.39
N ARG A 133 2.94 -20.27 12.95
CA ARG A 133 3.91 -19.24 13.37
C ARG A 133 4.84 -18.75 12.26
N GLN A 134 4.37 -18.64 11.03
CA GLN A 134 5.09 -17.96 9.96
C GLN A 134 4.98 -16.45 10.11
N ILE A 135 3.79 -15.97 10.48
CA ILE A 135 3.53 -14.57 10.78
C ILE A 135 3.03 -14.41 12.20
N ALA A 136 3.39 -13.29 12.83
CA ALA A 136 2.88 -12.84 14.11
C ALA A 136 2.05 -11.57 13.88
N LEU A 137 0.74 -11.63 14.13
CA LEU A 137 -0.15 -10.49 13.94
C LEU A 137 -0.04 -9.54 15.14
N HIS A 138 0.27 -8.26 14.85
CA HIS A 138 0.29 -7.17 15.82
C HIS A 138 -0.87 -6.22 15.51
N GLU A 139 -1.85 -6.19 16.39
CA GLU A 139 -3.02 -5.34 16.23
C GLU A 139 -2.67 -3.90 16.58
N VAL A 140 -2.96 -2.98 15.66
CA VAL A 140 -2.71 -1.55 15.86
C VAL A 140 -4.03 -0.81 16.05
N ALA A 141 -4.17 -0.14 17.18
CA ALA A 141 -5.35 0.66 17.47
C ALA A 141 -5.39 1.89 16.54
N PRO A 142 -6.53 2.18 15.89
CA PRO A 142 -6.68 3.40 15.10
C PRO A 142 -6.29 4.65 15.89
N ARG A 143 -5.55 5.55 15.24
CA ARG A 143 -5.09 6.85 15.76
C ARG A 143 -4.14 6.75 16.96
N VAL A 144 -3.67 5.55 17.30
CA VAL A 144 -2.64 5.34 18.32
C VAL A 144 -1.30 5.12 17.62
N ALA A 145 -0.28 5.84 18.08
CA ALA A 145 1.08 5.69 17.57
C ALA A 145 1.70 4.37 18.06
N PHE A 146 2.40 3.68 17.16
CA PHE A 146 3.21 2.50 17.45
C PHE A 146 4.56 2.60 16.71
N SER A 147 5.54 1.77 17.06
CA SER A 147 6.86 1.80 16.42
C SER A 147 7.24 0.39 15.92
N PRO A 148 7.09 0.12 14.61
CA PRO A 148 7.45 -1.19 14.05
C PRO A 148 8.97 -1.37 13.89
N LEU A 149 9.72 -0.27 13.82
CA LEU A 149 11.18 -0.22 13.80
C LEU A 149 11.68 0.90 14.73
N GLN A 150 12.92 0.79 15.23
CA GLN A 150 13.53 1.84 16.02
C GLN A 150 13.65 3.14 15.21
N GLY A 151 13.14 4.26 15.73
CA GLY A 151 13.20 5.56 15.04
C GLY A 151 12.11 5.79 13.99
N LEU A 152 11.20 4.83 13.80
CA LEU A 152 10.02 4.97 12.96
C LEU A 152 8.76 4.89 13.82
N THR A 153 8.00 5.97 13.89
CA THR A 153 6.68 5.98 14.51
C THR A 153 5.60 5.94 13.43
N VAL A 154 4.61 5.08 13.58
CA VAL A 154 3.51 4.92 12.65
C VAL A 154 2.19 5.19 13.36
N THR A 155 1.28 5.88 12.68
CA THR A 155 -0.12 6.04 13.12
C THR A 155 -1.04 5.57 12.00
N ALA A 156 -1.90 4.61 12.31
CA ALA A 156 -2.98 4.16 11.42
C ALA A 156 -4.17 5.10 11.56
N VAL A 157 -4.72 5.61 10.46
CA VAL A 157 -5.90 6.50 10.47
C VAL A 157 -6.98 5.89 9.58
N PRO A 158 -8.20 5.62 10.10
CA PRO A 158 -9.26 5.08 9.28
C PRO A 158 -9.62 6.00 8.12
N VAL A 159 -9.82 5.43 6.94
CA VAL A 159 -10.31 6.13 5.75
C VAL A 159 -11.57 5.46 5.22
N PRO A 160 -12.54 6.23 4.68
CA PRO A 160 -13.75 5.65 4.11
C PRO A 160 -13.42 4.78 2.91
N HIS A 161 -13.83 3.52 2.98
CA HIS A 161 -13.68 2.57 1.89
C HIS A 161 -14.75 1.48 1.97
N ARG A 162 -14.86 0.66 0.93
CA ARG A 162 -15.73 -0.52 0.94
C ARG A 162 -15.23 -1.57 1.92
N ASP A 163 -15.72 -1.50 3.15
CA ASP A 163 -15.31 -2.38 4.23
C ASP A 163 -15.94 -3.79 4.16
N GLU A 164 -15.70 -4.51 3.06
CA GLU A 164 -16.31 -5.82 2.75
C GLU A 164 -15.82 -6.90 3.74
N TYR A 165 -14.50 -7.05 3.84
CA TYR A 165 -13.85 -8.05 4.69
C TYR A 165 -13.12 -7.45 5.90
N SER A 166 -12.70 -6.19 5.81
CA SER A 166 -12.00 -5.45 6.87
C SER A 166 -12.27 -3.95 6.76
N ASP A 167 -11.85 -3.19 7.77
CA ASP A 167 -11.68 -1.74 7.68
C ASP A 167 -10.47 -1.36 6.82
N THR A 168 -10.38 -0.07 6.47
CA THR A 168 -9.29 0.49 5.67
C THR A 168 -8.57 1.61 6.39
N MET A 169 -7.23 1.52 6.40
CA MET A 169 -6.36 2.47 7.08
C MET A 169 -5.46 3.22 6.09
N ALA A 170 -5.21 4.49 6.38
CA ALA A 170 -4.03 5.20 5.92
C ALA A 170 -2.92 5.09 6.97
N PHE A 171 -1.66 5.19 6.54
CA PHE A 171 -0.52 5.25 7.46
C PHE A 171 0.19 6.60 7.39
N LYS A 172 0.39 7.23 8.56
CA LYS A 172 1.39 8.30 8.75
C LYS A 172 2.66 7.69 9.31
N LEU A 173 3.74 7.74 8.54
CA LEU A 173 5.07 7.21 8.86
C LEU A 173 5.97 8.39 9.23
N ARG A 174 6.24 8.57 10.52
CA ARG A 174 7.16 9.60 11.03
C ARG A 174 8.52 8.99 11.26
N GLY A 175 9.45 9.25 10.35
CA GLY A 175 10.86 8.94 10.52
C GLY A 175 11.62 10.08 11.23
N PRO A 176 12.95 9.98 11.33
CA PRO A 176 13.77 10.97 12.04
C PRO A 176 13.69 12.39 11.44
N ASN A 177 13.55 12.50 10.12
CA ASN A 177 13.65 13.77 9.39
C ASN A 177 12.37 14.18 8.66
N LYS A 178 11.50 13.21 8.34
CA LYS A 178 10.36 13.39 7.44
C LYS A 178 9.17 12.55 7.88
N THR A 179 7.98 13.08 7.62
CA THR A 179 6.72 12.37 7.76
C THR A 179 6.13 12.06 6.38
N VAL A 180 5.86 10.79 6.14
CA VAL A 180 5.22 10.30 4.91
C VAL A 180 3.79 9.87 5.21
N LEU A 181 2.83 10.32 4.40
CA LEU A 181 1.47 9.81 4.38
C LEU A 181 1.31 8.79 3.25
N PHE A 182 0.70 7.65 3.55
CA PHE A 182 0.33 6.63 2.58
C PHE A 182 -1.17 6.34 2.68
N VAL A 183 -1.90 6.69 1.62
CA VAL A 183 -3.34 6.46 1.47
C VAL A 183 -3.53 5.80 0.09
N PRO A 184 -3.28 4.49 -0.04
CA PRO A 184 -3.35 3.84 -1.34
C PRO A 184 -4.77 3.73 -1.87
N ASP A 185 -5.76 3.61 -0.98
CA ASP A 185 -7.13 3.30 -1.36
C ASP A 185 -8.12 4.07 -0.46
N ILE A 186 -9.06 4.79 -1.07
CA ILE A 186 -10.15 5.51 -0.39
C ILE A 186 -11.34 5.69 -1.34
N ASP A 187 -12.56 5.50 -0.85
CA ASP A 187 -13.77 5.67 -1.67
C ASP A 187 -14.00 7.14 -2.08
N SER A 188 -13.89 8.08 -1.15
CA SER A 188 -14.13 9.51 -1.42
C SER A 188 -13.71 10.42 -0.27
N TRP A 189 -13.10 11.56 -0.60
CA TRP A 189 -12.83 12.65 0.35
C TRP A 189 -14.10 13.29 0.92
N GLN A 190 -15.25 13.17 0.24
CA GLN A 190 -16.50 13.82 0.65
C GLN A 190 -17.24 13.06 1.75
N GLN A 191 -17.03 11.75 1.86
CA GLN A 191 -17.68 10.94 2.91
C GLN A 191 -17.25 11.37 4.32
N ARG A 192 -16.07 11.97 4.45
CA ARG A 192 -15.62 12.60 5.69
C ARG A 192 -14.96 13.95 5.41
N PRO A 193 -15.73 15.05 5.41
CA PRO A 193 -15.19 16.39 5.22
C PRO A 193 -14.07 16.71 6.21
N GLY A 194 -13.00 17.35 5.73
CA GLY A 194 -11.80 17.67 6.53
C GLY A 194 -10.81 16.51 6.71
N LEU A 195 -11.14 15.28 6.30
CA LEU A 195 -10.24 14.12 6.37
C LEU A 195 -8.90 14.39 5.66
N LEU A 196 -8.96 14.90 4.44
CA LEU A 196 -7.76 15.11 3.63
C LEU A 196 -6.81 16.12 4.29
N ASP A 197 -7.34 17.22 4.84
CA ASP A 197 -6.54 18.23 5.53
C ASP A 197 -5.94 17.66 6.83
N GLU A 198 -6.73 16.91 7.61
CA GLU A 198 -6.25 16.21 8.80
C GLU A 198 -5.13 15.20 8.47
N LEU A 199 -5.30 14.43 7.39
CA LEU A 199 -4.29 13.48 6.93
C LEU A 199 -3.03 14.20 6.45
N LEU A 200 -3.14 15.36 5.81
CA LEU A 200 -1.98 16.10 5.32
C LEU A 200 -1.31 16.98 6.38
N ASP A 201 -1.91 17.13 7.57
CA ASP A 201 -1.30 17.88 8.66
C ASP A 201 0.00 17.20 9.15
N GLY A 202 1.05 18.00 9.29
CA GLY A 202 2.39 17.57 9.66
C GLY A 202 3.11 16.65 8.64
N VAL A 203 2.58 16.51 7.42
CA VAL A 203 3.12 15.61 6.39
C VAL A 203 4.03 16.35 5.40
N ASP A 204 5.24 15.82 5.21
CA ASP A 204 6.20 16.31 4.23
C ASP A 204 5.94 15.75 2.82
N VAL A 205 5.59 14.46 2.72
CA VAL A 205 5.33 13.77 1.46
C VAL A 205 4.10 12.88 1.59
N ALA A 206 3.15 12.99 0.67
CA ALA A 206 1.94 12.16 0.63
C ALA A 206 1.89 11.32 -0.65
N TYR A 207 1.53 10.05 -0.51
CA TYR A 207 1.12 9.15 -1.57
C TYR A 207 -0.38 8.92 -1.44
N LEU A 208 -1.14 9.43 -2.40
CA LEU A 208 -2.60 9.47 -2.38
C LEU A 208 -3.18 8.59 -3.49
N ASP A 209 -4.32 7.97 -3.23
CA ASP A 209 -5.13 7.24 -4.21
C ASP A 209 -5.41 8.12 -5.43
N ALA A 210 -5.13 7.56 -6.60
CA ALA A 210 -5.49 8.09 -7.90
C ALA A 210 -5.89 6.97 -8.86
N THR A 211 -6.68 6.02 -8.38
CA THR A 211 -7.10 4.86 -9.16
C THR A 211 -7.58 5.24 -10.55
N PHE A 212 -8.44 6.26 -10.64
CA PHE A 212 -8.86 6.82 -11.91
C PHE A 212 -8.43 8.28 -12.03
N TYR A 213 -7.86 8.63 -13.18
CA TYR A 213 -7.51 9.99 -13.55
C TYR A 213 -8.76 10.86 -13.67
N ASP A 214 -9.72 10.41 -14.50
CA ASP A 214 -11.03 11.03 -14.68
C ASP A 214 -12.08 10.02 -15.22
N GLY A 215 -13.29 10.51 -15.52
CA GLY A 215 -14.40 9.68 -15.99
C GLY A 215 -14.24 9.03 -17.36
N ARG A 216 -13.28 9.47 -18.20
CA ARG A 216 -13.08 8.94 -19.57
C ARG A 216 -12.58 7.49 -19.56
N GLU A 217 -11.97 7.05 -18.46
CA GLU A 217 -11.52 5.67 -18.29
C GLU A 217 -12.67 4.67 -18.13
N LEU A 218 -13.85 5.19 -17.76
CA LEU A 218 -15.01 4.44 -17.31
C LEU A 218 -16.26 4.80 -18.14
N PRO A 219 -16.24 4.63 -19.47
CA PRO A 219 -17.27 5.14 -20.37
C PRO A 219 -18.67 4.58 -20.08
N ASP A 220 -18.76 3.37 -19.56
CA ASP A 220 -20.03 2.66 -19.31
C ASP A 220 -20.43 2.65 -17.83
N ARG A 221 -19.78 3.47 -16.97
CA ARG A 221 -20.08 3.52 -15.54
C ARG A 221 -20.74 4.84 -15.16
N ASP A 222 -21.72 4.72 -14.27
CA ASP A 222 -22.27 5.86 -13.55
C ASP A 222 -21.20 6.47 -12.64
N LEU A 223 -20.75 7.69 -12.97
CA LEU A 223 -19.66 8.36 -12.25
C LEU A 223 -20.00 8.62 -10.78
N THR A 224 -21.29 8.72 -10.42
CA THR A 224 -21.72 8.94 -9.03
C THR A 224 -21.54 7.70 -8.16
N LYS A 225 -21.39 6.53 -8.79
CA LYS A 225 -21.16 5.24 -8.12
C LYS A 225 -19.70 4.80 -8.19
N ILE A 226 -18.83 5.62 -8.77
CA ILE A 226 -17.39 5.39 -8.75
C ILE A 226 -16.93 5.57 -7.31
N ARG A 227 -16.43 4.48 -6.75
CA ARG A 227 -15.55 4.47 -5.60
C ARG A 227 -14.17 4.90 -6.10
N HIS A 228 -13.40 5.62 -5.29
CA HIS A 228 -12.15 6.36 -5.59
C HIS A 228 -12.36 7.82 -6.02
N PRO A 229 -11.70 8.80 -5.38
CA PRO A 229 -11.69 10.19 -5.84
C PRO A 229 -10.93 10.28 -7.16
N LEU A 230 -11.51 10.96 -8.15
CA LEU A 230 -10.81 11.21 -9.41
C LEU A 230 -9.53 12.01 -9.14
N MET A 231 -8.42 11.61 -9.78
CA MET A 231 -7.12 12.26 -9.64
C MET A 231 -7.22 13.76 -9.93
N VAL A 232 -7.94 14.15 -10.99
CA VAL A 232 -8.13 15.56 -11.37
C VAL A 232 -8.87 16.38 -10.30
N ASP A 233 -9.76 15.76 -9.54
CA ASP A 233 -10.48 16.43 -8.46
C ASP A 233 -9.58 16.62 -7.24
N THR A 234 -8.76 15.60 -6.91
CA THR A 234 -7.74 15.71 -5.87
C THR A 234 -6.69 16.76 -6.24
N MET A 235 -6.24 16.80 -7.50
CA MET A 235 -5.33 17.84 -8.03
C MET A 235 -5.91 19.24 -7.86
N ARG A 236 -7.20 19.43 -8.20
CA ARG A 236 -7.86 20.74 -8.06
C ARG A 236 -7.94 21.18 -6.61
N ARG A 237 -8.31 20.27 -5.70
CA ARG A 237 -8.38 20.53 -4.25
C ARG A 237 -7.02 20.93 -3.68
N LEU A 238 -5.95 20.28 -4.13
CA LEU A 238 -4.61 20.46 -3.57
C LEU A 238 -3.71 21.40 -4.40
N ALA A 239 -4.23 22.09 -5.41
CA ALA A 239 -3.44 22.88 -6.35
C ALA A 239 -2.56 23.94 -5.68
N THR A 240 -3.09 24.66 -4.68
CA THR A 240 -2.34 25.67 -3.92
C THR A 240 -1.21 25.03 -3.12
N ARG A 241 -1.47 23.92 -2.43
CA ARG A 241 -0.46 23.17 -1.66
C ARG A 241 0.62 22.58 -2.56
N ALA A 242 0.24 22.02 -3.72
CA ALA A 242 1.16 21.47 -4.70
C ALA A 242 2.12 22.55 -5.26
N LYS A 243 1.62 23.76 -5.51
CA LYS A 243 2.45 24.90 -5.95
C LYS A 243 3.40 25.38 -4.86
N ALA A 244 2.94 25.44 -3.61
CA ALA A 244 3.75 25.85 -2.47
C ALA A 244 4.83 24.81 -2.09
N HIS A 245 4.55 23.53 -2.33
CA HIS A 245 5.45 22.42 -1.99
C HIS A 245 5.59 21.42 -3.16
N PRO A 246 6.35 21.79 -4.21
CA PRO A 246 6.55 20.91 -5.37
C PRO A 246 7.09 19.53 -4.96
N GLY A 247 6.49 18.46 -5.47
CA GLY A 247 6.90 17.07 -5.21
C GLY A 247 6.46 16.47 -3.87
N ALA A 248 5.80 17.25 -3.01
CA ALA A 248 5.25 16.80 -1.72
C ALA A 248 3.99 15.96 -1.87
N LEU A 249 3.26 16.08 -2.99
CA LEU A 249 2.04 15.32 -3.26
C LEU A 249 2.31 14.40 -4.45
N ARG A 250 2.13 13.11 -4.23
CA ARG A 250 2.38 12.03 -5.19
C ARG A 250 1.15 11.15 -5.25
N PHE A 251 0.90 10.60 -6.43
CA PHE A 251 -0.21 9.70 -6.66
C PHE A 251 0.28 8.26 -6.73
N ILE A 252 -0.55 7.34 -6.25
CA ILE A 252 -0.30 5.90 -6.22
C ILE A 252 -1.60 5.15 -6.49
N HIS A 253 -1.52 3.82 -6.60
CA HIS A 253 -2.65 2.94 -6.83
C HIS A 253 -3.38 3.19 -8.15
N LEU A 254 -2.61 3.49 -9.21
CA LEU A 254 -3.11 3.87 -10.53
C LEU A 254 -3.72 2.67 -11.24
N ASN A 255 -4.98 2.76 -11.69
CA ASN A 255 -5.56 1.70 -12.50
C ASN A 255 -4.81 1.56 -13.82
N HIS A 256 -4.87 0.37 -14.44
CA HIS A 256 -4.21 0.11 -15.73
C HIS A 256 -4.72 1.00 -16.90
N THR A 257 -5.85 1.71 -16.70
CA THR A 257 -6.40 2.69 -17.64
C THR A 257 -5.94 4.11 -17.40
N ASN A 258 -5.34 4.38 -16.23
CA ASN A 258 -4.95 5.73 -15.85
C ASN A 258 -3.78 6.17 -16.75
N PRO A 259 -3.89 7.31 -17.46
CA PRO A 259 -2.88 7.78 -18.40
C PRO A 259 -1.65 8.45 -17.76
N ALA A 260 -1.65 8.67 -16.44
CA ALA A 260 -0.54 9.31 -15.71
C ALA A 260 0.74 8.48 -15.68
#